data_AF-A0A7S0M246-F1
#
_entry.id   AF-A0A7S0M246-F1
#
_cell.length_a   1.000
_cell.length_b   1.000
_cell.length_c   1.000
_cell.angle_alpha   90.00
_cell.angle_beta   90.00
_cell.angle_gamma   90.00
#
_symmetry.space_group_name_H-M   'P 1'
#
loop_
_entity.id
_entity.type
_entity.pdbx_description
1 polymer ?
#
loop_
_entity_poly.entity_id
_entity_poly.type
_entity_poly.pdbx_seq_one_letter_code
_entity_poly.pdbx_strand_id
1 'polypeptide(L)'
;AATHAADVLQTVHYMLLEGDAARYLSKLEILALLLSAVIHDLEHDGRTNGFHKLSASGRALSHNDRSIQENHHIMTMFIRFSTDSSVNILQCMSSSQRDEIRRLMIVAVLGTDMAKHFEDIKEFKDVVAAKGTAPGKWISNGYSIYLIK
;
A
#
# COMPACT_ATOMS: atom_id res chain seq x y z
N ALA A 1 -5.30 -2.90 -16.18
CA ALA A 1 -4.83 -3.30 -14.83
C ALA A 1 -3.36 -3.71 -14.84
N ALA A 2 -2.95 -4.82 -15.48
CA ALA A 2 -1.56 -5.30 -15.39
C ALA A 2 -0.48 -4.29 -15.85
N THR A 3 -0.70 -3.59 -16.97
CA THR A 3 0.21 -2.53 -17.44
C THR A 3 0.34 -1.37 -16.45
N HIS A 4 -0.77 -0.98 -15.81
CA HIS A 4 -0.77 0.06 -14.78
C HIS A 4 -0.01 -0.38 -13.53
N ALA A 5 -0.24 -1.62 -13.07
CA ALA A 5 0.52 -2.18 -11.95
C ALA A 5 2.03 -2.23 -12.23
N ALA A 6 2.43 -2.58 -13.46
CA ALA A 6 3.83 -2.60 -13.87
C ALA A 6 4.45 -1.19 -13.90
N ASP A 7 3.70 -0.19 -14.38
CA ASP A 7 4.10 1.22 -14.39
C ASP A 7 4.31 1.78 -12.98
N VAL A 8 3.35 1.55 -12.07
CA VAL A 8 3.45 1.96 -10.67
C VAL A 8 4.60 1.24 -9.97
N LEU A 9 4.77 -0.08 -10.20
CA LEU A 9 5.90 -0.84 -9.67
C LEU A 9 7.24 -0.26 -10.14
N GLN A 10 7.38 0.03 -11.43
CA GLN A 10 8.61 0.58 -11.98
C GLN A 10 8.89 1.97 -11.41
N THR A 11 7.85 2.80 -11.26
CA THR A 11 7.98 4.14 -10.66
C THR A 11 8.44 4.05 -9.20
N VAL A 12 7.82 3.18 -8.40
CA VAL A 12 8.24 2.92 -7.01
C VAL A 12 9.68 2.41 -6.96
N HIS A 13 10.04 1.48 -7.85
CA HIS A 13 11.40 0.97 -7.94
C HIS A 13 12.42 2.06 -8.29
N TYR A 14 12.09 2.96 -9.22
CA TYR A 14 12.92 4.12 -9.56
C TYR A 14 13.08 5.07 -8.38
N MET A 15 12.01 5.38 -7.64
CA MET A 15 12.08 6.20 -6.43
C MET A 15 12.95 5.57 -5.33
N LEU A 16 12.93 4.24 -5.20
CA LEU A 16 13.75 3.52 -4.25
C LEU A 16 15.23 3.61 -4.57
N LEU A 17 15.60 3.47 -5.85
CA LEU A 17 17.00 3.44 -6.29
C LEU A 17 17.55 4.83 -6.60
N GLU A 18 16.98 5.50 -7.59
CA GLU A 18 17.45 6.80 -8.10
C GLU A 18 16.97 7.96 -7.23
N GLY A 19 15.77 7.84 -6.66
CA GLY A 19 15.27 8.74 -5.62
C GLY A 19 15.89 8.48 -4.25
N ASP A 20 16.75 7.45 -4.14
CA ASP A 20 17.55 7.15 -2.96
C ASP A 20 16.73 6.86 -1.69
N ALA A 21 15.43 6.54 -1.85
CA ALA A 21 14.54 6.27 -0.72
C ALA A 21 14.87 4.94 -0.02
N ALA A 22 15.49 3.98 -0.72
CA ALA A 22 15.84 2.67 -0.16
C ALA A 22 16.77 2.75 1.06
N ARG A 23 17.61 3.78 1.18
CA ARG A 23 18.51 3.93 2.36
C ARG A 23 17.77 4.19 3.66
N TYR A 24 16.52 4.62 3.57
CA TYR A 24 15.66 4.99 4.70
C TYR A 24 14.66 3.89 5.06
N LEU A 25 14.71 2.75 4.36
CA LEU A 25 13.76 1.66 4.49
C LEU A 25 14.49 0.34 4.77
N SER A 26 13.90 -0.49 5.62
CA SER A 26 14.33 -1.87 5.79
C SER A 26 14.02 -2.71 4.55
N LYS A 27 14.72 -3.84 4.38
CA LYS A 27 14.45 -4.79 3.29
C LYS A 27 12.99 -5.29 3.30
N LEU A 28 12.38 -5.38 4.49
CA LEU A 28 11.00 -5.82 4.65
C LEU A 28 10.01 -4.73 4.20
N GLU A 29 10.27 -3.47 4.55
CA GLU A 29 9.49 -2.31 4.06
C GLU A 29 9.59 -2.17 2.54
N ILE A 30 10.79 -2.33 1.96
CA ILE A 30 10.98 -2.31 0.50
C ILE A 30 10.16 -3.41 -0.17
N LEU A 31 10.24 -4.65 0.33
CA LEU A 31 9.46 -5.75 -0.22
C LEU A 31 7.96 -5.47 -0.13
N ALA A 32 7.47 -5.04 1.05
CA ALA A 32 6.06 -4.72 1.23
C ALA A 32 5.59 -3.60 0.30
N LEU A 33 6.41 -2.57 0.08
CA LEU A 33 6.09 -1.47 -0.83
C LEU A 33 6.00 -1.93 -2.29
N LEU A 34 6.95 -2.75 -2.76
CA LEU A 34 6.93 -3.32 -4.11
C LEU A 34 5.71 -4.24 -4.31
N LEU A 35 5.39 -5.08 -3.33
CA LEU A 35 4.19 -5.94 -3.39
C LEU A 35 2.91 -5.12 -3.36
N SER A 36 2.87 -4.04 -2.58
CA SER A 36 1.74 -3.12 -2.56
C SER A 36 1.53 -2.49 -3.93
N ALA A 37 2.60 -2.00 -4.57
CA ALA A 37 2.53 -1.45 -5.92
C ALA A 37 1.98 -2.45 -6.95
N VAL A 38 2.39 -3.72 -6.87
CA VAL A 38 1.87 -4.78 -7.76
C VAL A 38 0.37 -5.02 -7.58
N ILE A 39 -0.11 -4.99 -6.33
CA ILE A 39 -1.48 -5.41 -6.01
C ILE A 39 -2.46 -4.27 -5.79
N HIS A 40 -2.01 -3.01 -5.79
CA HIS A 40 -2.84 -1.87 -5.39
C HIS A 40 -4.15 -1.72 -6.19
N ASP A 41 -4.21 -2.31 -7.39
CA ASP A 41 -5.37 -2.29 -8.30
C ASP A 41 -5.81 -3.71 -8.73
N LEU A 42 -5.50 -4.72 -7.92
CA LEU A 42 -5.76 -6.13 -8.22
C LEU A 42 -7.25 -6.44 -8.37
N GLU A 43 -7.68 -6.92 -9.54
CA GLU A 43 -9.12 -7.13 -9.86
C GLU A 43 -9.98 -5.86 -9.84
N HIS A 44 -9.37 -4.71 -10.14
CA HIS A 44 -10.13 -3.50 -10.44
C HIS A 44 -11.08 -3.74 -11.62
N ASP A 45 -12.37 -3.48 -11.42
CA ASP A 45 -13.46 -3.79 -12.37
C ASP A 45 -13.85 -2.58 -13.25
N GLY A 46 -13.07 -1.51 -13.17
CA GLY A 46 -13.26 -0.27 -13.94
C GLY A 46 -14.30 0.67 -13.33
N ARG A 47 -14.81 0.38 -12.13
CA ARG A 47 -15.80 1.20 -11.43
C ARG A 47 -15.18 1.88 -10.23
N THR A 48 -15.78 3.01 -9.84
CA THR A 48 -15.33 3.81 -8.70
C THR A 48 -15.94 3.33 -7.39
N ASN A 49 -15.31 3.68 -6.27
CA ASN A 49 -15.90 3.49 -4.93
C ASN A 49 -17.31 4.09 -4.82
N GLY A 50 -17.57 5.22 -5.49
CA GLY A 50 -18.90 5.86 -5.55
C GLY A 50 -19.95 4.99 -6.26
N PHE A 51 -19.59 4.36 -7.38
CA PHE A 51 -20.48 3.42 -8.08
C PHE A 51 -20.85 2.25 -7.17
N HIS A 52 -19.86 1.62 -6.54
CA HIS A 52 -20.07 0.45 -5.67
C HIS A 52 -20.99 0.75 -4.48
N LYS A 53 -20.83 1.93 -3.89
CA LYS A 53 -21.68 2.46 -2.80
C LYS A 53 -23.11 2.68 -3.28
N LEU A 54 -23.30 3.42 -4.37
CA LEU A 54 -24.63 3.73 -4.91
C LEU A 54 -25.39 2.49 -5.38
N SER A 55 -24.69 1.49 -5.90
CA SER A 55 -25.30 0.25 -6.38
C SER A 55 -25.46 -0.81 -5.28
N ALA A 56 -25.10 -0.52 -4.02
CA ALA A 56 -25.05 -1.50 -2.92
C ALA A 56 -24.36 -2.81 -3.31
N SER A 57 -23.24 -2.72 -4.03
CA SER A 57 -22.52 -3.90 -4.53
C SER A 57 -22.01 -4.78 -3.40
N GLY A 58 -21.77 -6.07 -3.67
CA GLY A 58 -21.21 -6.99 -2.67
C GLY A 58 -19.91 -6.48 -2.03
N ARG A 59 -19.00 -5.88 -2.82
CA ARG A 59 -17.76 -5.26 -2.32
C ARG A 59 -18.04 -4.12 -1.33
N ALA A 60 -19.03 -3.28 -1.63
CA ALA A 60 -19.42 -2.16 -0.77
C ALA A 60 -19.97 -2.65 0.57
N LEU A 61 -20.85 -3.66 0.53
CA LEU A 61 -21.41 -4.28 1.73
C LEU A 61 -20.33 -4.97 2.58
N SER A 62 -19.40 -5.69 1.96
CA SER A 62 -18.30 -6.37 2.67
C SER A 62 -17.32 -5.41 3.36
N HIS A 63 -17.17 -4.19 2.84
CA HIS A 63 -16.22 -3.19 3.36
C HIS A 63 -16.89 -1.99 4.01
N ASN A 64 -18.20 -2.07 4.29
CA ASN A 64 -19.00 -1.02 4.93
C ASN A 64 -18.76 0.36 4.30
N ASP A 65 -18.73 0.40 2.97
CA ASP A 65 -18.55 1.62 2.17
C ASP A 65 -17.22 2.38 2.35
N ARG A 66 -16.22 1.76 2.99
CA ARG A 66 -14.90 2.37 3.26
C ARG A 66 -13.83 1.77 2.35
N SER A 67 -13.13 2.64 1.61
CA SER A 67 -12.02 2.27 0.70
C SER A 67 -12.29 0.93 0.00
N ILE A 68 -13.41 0.89 -0.73
CA ILE A 68 -14.08 -0.37 -1.12
C ILE A 68 -13.17 -1.21 -2.02
N GLN A 69 -12.65 -0.58 -3.08
CA GLN A 69 -11.76 -1.24 -4.03
C GLN A 69 -10.43 -1.58 -3.36
N GLU A 70 -9.84 -0.65 -2.60
CA GLU A 70 -8.53 -0.84 -1.94
C GLU A 70 -8.56 -2.01 -0.95
N ASN A 71 -9.64 -2.14 -0.16
CA ASN A 71 -9.84 -3.30 0.71
C ASN A 71 -10.02 -4.61 -0.09
N HIS A 72 -10.75 -4.57 -1.21
CA HIS A 72 -10.93 -5.74 -2.08
C HIS A 72 -9.58 -6.23 -2.63
N HIS A 73 -8.71 -5.31 -3.07
CA HIS A 73 -7.38 -5.61 -3.62
C HIS A 73 -6.50 -6.36 -2.62
N ILE A 74 -6.40 -5.83 -1.38
CA ILE A 74 -5.63 -6.46 -0.29
C ILE A 74 -6.23 -7.81 0.10
N MET A 75 -7.55 -7.87 0.33
CA MET A 75 -8.24 -9.08 0.75
C MET A 75 -8.02 -10.21 -0.26
N THR A 76 -8.21 -9.93 -1.54
CA THR A 76 -8.08 -10.92 -2.62
C THR A 76 -6.68 -11.51 -2.69
N MET A 77 -5.63 -10.68 -2.55
CA MET A 77 -4.25 -11.17 -2.52
C MET A 77 -4.01 -12.15 -1.36
N PHE A 78 -4.40 -11.77 -0.13
CA PHE A 78 -4.12 -12.60 1.04
C PHE A 78 -4.97 -13.88 1.10
N ILE A 79 -6.18 -13.85 0.54
CA ILE A 79 -6.97 -15.07 0.33
C ILE A 79 -6.20 -16.00 -0.61
N ARG A 80 -5.72 -15.50 -1.77
CA ARG A 80 -4.94 -16.32 -2.72
C ARG A 80 -3.70 -16.94 -2.08
N PHE A 81 -2.93 -16.17 -1.32
CA PHE A 81 -1.75 -16.68 -0.60
C PHE A 81 -2.10 -17.75 0.45
N SER A 82 -3.30 -17.69 1.03
CA SER A 82 -3.78 -18.67 2.01
C SER A 82 -4.31 -19.94 1.35
N THR A 83 -4.90 -19.83 0.16
CA THR A 83 -5.55 -20.97 -0.53
C THR A 83 -4.62 -21.73 -1.47
N ASP A 84 -3.58 -21.07 -2.00
CA ASP A 84 -2.63 -21.67 -2.95
C ASP A 84 -1.20 -21.32 -2.53
N SER A 85 -0.48 -22.33 -2.03
CA SER A 85 0.91 -22.16 -1.59
C SER A 85 1.87 -21.92 -2.77
N SER A 86 1.52 -22.33 -3.99
CA SER A 86 2.39 -22.17 -5.16
C SER A 86 2.57 -20.70 -5.57
N VAL A 87 1.60 -19.84 -5.23
CA VAL A 87 1.65 -18.40 -5.48
C VAL A 87 2.08 -17.58 -4.26
N ASN A 88 2.24 -18.23 -3.09
CA ASN A 88 2.60 -17.55 -1.86
C ASN A 88 4.12 -17.35 -1.74
N ILE A 89 4.59 -16.24 -2.29
CA ILE A 89 5.99 -15.83 -2.22
C ILE A 89 6.51 -15.57 -0.79
N LEU A 90 5.63 -15.50 0.22
CA LEU A 90 5.97 -15.25 1.62
C LEU A 90 6.10 -16.54 2.44
N GLN A 91 5.97 -17.72 1.81
CA GLN A 91 5.93 -19.01 2.50
C GLN A 91 7.17 -19.30 3.37
N CYS A 92 8.36 -18.87 2.95
CA CYS A 92 9.62 -19.11 3.67
C CYS A 92 9.92 -18.08 4.77
N MET A 93 9.06 -17.09 4.98
CA MET A 93 9.27 -16.04 5.99
C MET A 93 8.78 -16.47 7.38
N SER A 94 9.32 -15.84 8.43
CA SER A 94 8.80 -16.04 9.78
C SER A 94 7.38 -15.48 9.92
N SER A 95 6.62 -15.94 10.91
CA SER A 95 5.29 -15.38 11.21
C SER A 95 5.35 -13.88 11.48
N SER A 96 6.34 -13.41 12.25
CA SER A 96 6.53 -11.98 12.52
C SER A 96 6.81 -11.15 11.26
N GLN A 97 7.57 -11.68 10.31
CA GLN A 97 7.81 -11.00 9.03
C GLN A 97 6.54 -10.93 8.18
N ARG A 98 5.75 -12.00 8.14
CA ARG A 98 4.47 -12.02 7.39
C ARG A 98 3.46 -11.04 7.98
N ASP A 99 3.36 -10.98 9.31
CA ASP A 99 2.47 -10.05 10.00
C ASP A 99 2.87 -8.60 9.71
N GLU A 100 4.16 -8.30 9.75
CA GLU A 100 4.66 -6.96 9.45
C GLU A 100 4.45 -6.59 7.97
N ILE A 101 4.75 -7.49 7.02
CA ILE A 101 4.45 -7.25 5.60
C ILE A 101 2.96 -6.99 5.41
N ARG A 102 2.08 -7.79 6.03
CA ARG A 102 0.63 -7.60 5.92
C ARG A 102 0.22 -6.23 6.43
N ARG A 103 0.72 -5.82 7.59
CA ARG A 103 0.41 -4.51 8.19
C ARG A 103 0.89 -3.36 7.29
N LEU A 104 2.10 -3.47 6.74
CA LEU A 104 2.69 -2.51 5.81
C LEU A 104 1.88 -2.38 4.52
N MET A 105 1.51 -3.50 3.92
CA MET A 105 0.74 -3.53 2.68
C MET A 105 -0.66 -2.96 2.85
N ILE A 106 -1.32 -3.22 3.99
CA ILE A 106 -2.62 -2.62 4.31
C ILE A 106 -2.53 -1.10 4.31
N VAL A 107 -1.53 -0.53 4.99
CA VAL A 107 -1.34 0.93 5.04
C VAL A 107 -1.06 1.49 3.65
N ALA A 108 -0.11 0.89 2.92
CA ALA A 108 0.30 1.39 1.62
C ALA A 108 -0.84 1.38 0.57
N VAL A 109 -1.61 0.29 0.49
CA VAL A 109 -2.70 0.17 -0.48
C VAL A 109 -3.93 0.98 -0.05
N LEU A 110 -4.24 1.08 1.24
CA LEU A 110 -5.32 1.98 1.69
C LEU A 110 -4.98 3.47 1.49
N GLY A 111 -3.70 3.82 1.33
CA GLY A 111 -3.22 5.15 0.98
C GLY A 111 -3.35 5.49 -0.51
N THR A 112 -3.73 4.54 -1.37
CA THR A 112 -4.06 4.83 -2.78
C THR A 112 -5.50 5.28 -2.97
N ASP A 113 -6.32 5.27 -1.92
CA ASP A 113 -7.68 5.78 -1.95
C ASP A 113 -7.68 7.30 -2.13
N MET A 114 -8.08 7.74 -3.32
CA MET A 114 -8.09 9.17 -3.68
C MET A 114 -9.01 10.02 -2.80
N ALA A 115 -9.94 9.43 -2.02
CA ALA A 115 -10.71 10.17 -1.03
C ALA A 115 -9.84 10.74 0.11
N LYS A 116 -8.67 10.14 0.38
CA LYS A 116 -7.74 10.55 1.44
C LYS A 116 -6.61 11.46 0.95
N HIS A 117 -6.42 11.54 -0.37
CA HIS A 117 -5.30 12.25 -1.00
C HIS A 117 -4.99 13.64 -0.40
N PHE A 118 -6.02 14.48 -0.21
CA PHE A 118 -5.80 15.84 0.31
C PHE A 118 -5.41 15.87 1.79
N GLU A 119 -5.90 14.91 2.58
CA GLU A 119 -5.52 14.74 3.99
C GLU A 119 -4.06 14.30 4.07
N ASP A 120 -3.67 13.28 3.29
CA ASP A 120 -2.30 12.76 3.24
C ASP A 120 -1.29 13.83 2.79
N ILE A 121 -1.64 14.63 1.77
CA ILE A 121 -0.80 15.73 1.31
C ILE A 121 -0.66 16.83 2.37
N LYS A 122 -1.72 17.09 3.14
CA LYS A 122 -1.67 18.06 4.24
C LYS A 122 -0.72 17.56 5.34
N GLU A 123 -0.88 16.31 5.78
CA GLU A 123 0.00 15.69 6.78
C GLU A 123 1.46 15.71 6.32
N PHE A 124 1.72 15.33 5.08
CA PHE A 124 3.06 15.39 4.49
C PHE A 124 3.65 16.80 4.53
N LYS A 125 2.89 17.83 4.15
CA LYS A 125 3.33 19.23 4.21
C LYS A 125 3.63 19.68 5.63
N ASP A 126 2.80 19.28 6.60
CA ASP A 126 2.99 19.61 8.01
C ASP A 126 4.29 18.96 8.55
N VAL A 127 4.59 17.72 8.16
CA VAL A 127 5.85 17.03 8.48
C VAL A 127 7.05 17.74 7.87
N VAL A 128 6.98 18.11 6.58
CA VAL A 128 8.05 18.84 5.88
C VAL A 128 8.30 20.20 6.53
N ALA A 129 7.23 20.92 6.93
CA ALA A 129 7.35 22.21 7.61
C ALA A 129 7.99 22.07 9.00
N ALA A 130 7.64 21.03 9.75
CA ALA A 130 8.14 20.81 11.11
C ALA A 130 9.58 20.26 11.14
N LYS A 131 9.90 19.32 10.26
CA LYS A 131 11.16 18.55 10.29
C LYS A 131 12.15 18.93 9.17
N GLY A 132 11.73 19.78 8.23
CA GLY A 132 12.50 20.15 7.05
C GLY A 132 12.44 19.10 5.94
N THR A 133 13.16 19.35 4.85
CA THR A 133 13.09 18.54 3.61
C THR A 133 13.98 17.29 3.61
N ALA A 134 14.84 17.11 4.61
CA ALA A 134 15.76 15.97 4.67
C ALA A 134 15.05 14.73 5.26
N PRO A 135 14.85 13.63 4.51
CA PRO A 135 14.10 12.47 5.00
C PRO A 135 14.71 11.82 6.24
N GLY A 136 16.03 11.88 6.39
CA GLY A 136 16.72 11.40 7.60
C GLY A 136 16.28 12.07 8.89
N LYS A 137 15.69 13.28 8.84
CA LYS A 137 15.14 13.97 10.01
C LYS A 137 13.75 13.44 10.40
N TRP A 138 13.12 12.67 9.54
CA TRP A 138 11.76 12.18 9.76
C TRP A 138 11.76 10.87 10.55
N ILE A 139 12.86 10.12 10.48
CA ILE A 139 13.07 8.78 11.05
C ILE A 139 13.57 8.89 12.49
N SER A 140 12.72 9.34 13.41
CA SER A 140 13.11 9.42 14.83
C SER A 140 12.68 8.19 15.66
N ASN A 141 11.81 7.30 15.15
CA ASN A 141 11.21 6.20 15.93
C ASN A 141 11.16 4.84 15.20
N GLY A 142 12.17 4.50 14.40
CA GLY A 142 12.46 3.11 14.04
C GLY A 142 11.67 2.45 12.90
N TYR A 143 10.70 3.12 12.27
CA TYR A 143 10.13 2.65 10.99
C TYR A 143 9.61 3.83 10.16
N SER A 144 9.88 3.81 8.85
CA SER A 144 9.82 4.99 7.97
C SER A 144 8.44 5.21 7.34
N ILE A 145 7.66 4.14 7.17
CA ILE A 145 6.30 4.19 6.58
C ILE A 145 5.17 4.45 7.59
N TYR A 146 5.49 4.53 8.89
CA TYR A 146 4.51 4.79 9.95
C TYR A 146 4.30 6.28 10.21
N LEU A 147 4.95 7.15 9.44
CA LEU A 147 4.82 8.60 9.49
C LEU A 147 3.63 9.14 8.69
N ILE A 148 2.81 8.24 8.16
CA ILE A 148 1.48 8.52 7.60
C ILE A 148 0.50 7.85 8.58
N LYS A 149 0.09 8.58 9.62
CA LYS A 149 -0.81 8.09 10.66
C LYS A 149 -1.72 9.18 11.18
#